data_AF-A0A379QRH8-F1
#
_entry.id   AF-A0A379QRH8-F1
#
_cell.length_a   1.000
_cell.length_b   1.000
_cell.length_c   1.000
_cell.angle_alpha   90.00
_cell.angle_beta   90.00
_cell.angle_gamma   90.00
#
_symmetry.space_group_name_H-M   'P 1'
#
loop_
_entity.id
_entity.type
_entity.pdbx_description
1 polymer ?
#
loop_
_entity_poly.entity_id
_entity_poly.type
_entity_poly.pdbx_seq_one_letter_code
_entity_poly.pdbx_strand_id
1 'polypeptide(L)'
;MEIKTSDFEISTKDVRKLLVLPNIGLDSENLFSTDTISFIKYLKKEIDLEFYQQPKGFWEQRSIDWLGPTLFLTGKLLYDNPDLLNILFDVLSSYIKEKLPKRDGSKIKINVICKKDENTKSMEINYEGDIKGLDEIKSAIELVFKD
;
A
#
# COMPACT_ATOMS: atom_id res chain seq x y z
N MET A 1 22.16 7.97 3.80
CA MET A 1 21.25 7.29 2.85
C MET A 1 21.40 5.81 3.13
N GLU A 2 20.45 5.22 3.86
CA GLU A 2 20.40 3.76 3.99
C GLU A 2 19.50 3.23 2.89
N ILE A 3 20.09 2.48 1.98
CA ILE A 3 19.36 1.70 1.00
C ILE A 3 19.06 0.37 1.70
N LYS A 4 17.87 0.22 2.27
CA LYS A 4 17.37 -1.11 2.68
C LYS A 4 16.69 -1.73 1.47
N THR A 5 17.44 -2.48 0.68
CA THR A 5 16.86 -3.45 -0.27
C THR A 5 16.11 -4.48 0.57
N SER A 6 14.79 -4.48 0.46
CA SER A 6 13.98 -5.57 0.99
C SER A 6 13.83 -6.60 -0.12
N ASP A 7 14.41 -7.79 0.11
CA ASP A 7 14.38 -8.94 -0.80
C ASP A 7 12.97 -9.55 -0.88
N PHE A 8 12.01 -8.77 -1.36
CA PHE A 8 10.71 -9.31 -1.75
C PHE A 8 10.88 -10.04 -3.09
N GLU A 9 11.34 -11.29 -3.06
CA GLU A 9 11.31 -12.20 -4.21
C GLU A 9 9.86 -12.65 -4.51
N ILE A 10 8.99 -11.70 -4.82
CA ILE A 10 7.60 -11.95 -5.19
C ILE A 10 7.57 -12.25 -6.69
N SER A 11 7.33 -13.52 -7.05
CA SER A 11 6.99 -13.86 -8.43
C SER A 11 5.65 -13.23 -8.79
N THR A 12 5.61 -12.46 -9.87
CA THR A 12 4.38 -11.78 -10.30
C THR A 12 3.46 -12.68 -11.12
N LYS A 13 3.90 -13.88 -11.50
CA LYS A 13 3.16 -14.80 -12.39
C LYS A 13 1.85 -15.30 -11.78
N ASP A 14 1.83 -15.48 -10.46
CA ASP A 14 0.70 -16.09 -9.74
C ASP A 14 -0.06 -15.11 -8.82
N VAL A 15 0.39 -13.85 -8.74
CA VAL A 15 -0.28 -12.84 -7.90
C VAL A 15 -1.55 -12.35 -8.59
N ARG A 16 -2.69 -12.84 -8.08
CA ARG A 16 -4.04 -12.49 -8.55
C ARG A 16 -4.82 -11.61 -7.58
N LYS A 17 -4.21 -11.23 -6.46
CA LYS A 17 -4.82 -10.42 -5.40
C LYS A 17 -3.92 -9.24 -5.05
N LEU A 18 -4.50 -8.22 -4.44
CA LEU A 18 -3.74 -7.15 -3.81
C LEU A 18 -2.93 -7.76 -2.65
N LEU A 19 -1.61 -7.63 -2.71
CA LEU A 19 -0.74 -8.09 -1.63
C LEU A 19 -0.47 -6.96 -0.65
N VAL A 20 -0.60 -7.28 0.64
CA VAL A 20 -0.23 -6.39 1.73
C VAL A 20 1.11 -6.83 2.29
N LEU A 21 2.10 -5.95 2.19
CA LEU A 21 3.45 -6.18 2.69
C LEU A 21 3.62 -5.55 4.08
N PRO A 22 4.54 -6.07 4.91
CA PRO A 22 4.94 -5.44 6.16
C PRO A 22 5.33 -3.97 5.95
N ASN A 23 5.18 -3.14 6.98
CA ASN A 23 5.65 -1.76 6.90
C ASN A 23 7.18 -1.75 6.75
N ILE A 24 7.68 -1.17 5.65
CA ILE A 24 9.12 -1.14 5.32
C ILE A 24 9.87 -0.34 6.39
N GLY A 25 11.03 -0.84 6.82
CA GLY A 25 11.92 -0.15 7.78
C GLY A 25 11.85 -0.66 9.22
N LEU A 26 11.00 -1.63 9.52
CA LEU A 26 11.01 -2.37 10.78
C LEU A 26 11.92 -3.59 10.62
N ASP A 27 12.99 -3.67 11.41
CA ASP A 27 14.01 -4.74 11.37
C ASP A 27 13.51 -6.11 11.88
N SER A 28 12.22 -6.40 11.67
CA SER A 28 11.48 -7.49 12.30
C SER A 28 10.63 -8.24 11.29
N GLU A 29 10.58 -9.57 11.46
CA GLU A 29 9.77 -10.49 10.68
C GLU A 29 8.27 -10.10 10.71
N ASN A 30 7.73 -9.62 9.60
CA ASN A 30 6.28 -9.40 9.35
C ASN A 30 5.50 -8.63 10.42
N LEU A 31 6.03 -7.49 10.87
CA LEU A 31 5.28 -6.55 11.70
C LEU A 31 4.48 -5.55 10.87
N PHE A 32 3.27 -5.28 11.33
CA PHE A 32 2.35 -4.32 10.71
C PHE A 32 1.91 -3.27 11.74
N SER A 33 1.71 -2.03 11.30
CA SER A 33 1.15 -0.99 12.18
C SER A 33 -0.31 -1.31 12.49
N THR A 34 -0.77 -0.94 13.69
CA THR A 34 -2.18 -1.04 14.05
C THR A 34 -3.09 -0.26 13.10
N ASP A 35 -2.59 0.86 12.56
CA ASP A 35 -3.23 1.66 11.51
C ASP A 35 -3.42 0.87 10.21
N THR A 36 -2.37 0.18 9.75
CA THR A 36 -2.41 -0.72 8.60
C THR A 36 -3.47 -1.79 8.81
N ILE A 37 -3.44 -2.48 9.95
CA ILE A 37 -4.40 -3.56 10.22
C ILE A 37 -5.84 -3.06 10.26
N SER A 38 -6.06 -1.88 10.83
CA SER A 38 -7.39 -1.25 10.88
C SER A 38 -7.89 -0.91 9.48
N PHE A 39 -7.01 -0.37 8.63
CA PHE A 39 -7.34 -0.10 7.23
C PHE A 39 -7.57 -1.37 6.42
N ILE A 40 -6.74 -2.41 6.56
CA ILE A 40 -6.93 -3.67 5.83
C ILE A 40 -8.26 -4.34 6.21
N LYS A 41 -8.68 -4.27 7.49
CA LYS A 41 -10.00 -4.74 7.93
C LYS A 41 -11.15 -3.96 7.28
N TYR A 42 -10.91 -2.71 6.92
CA TYR A 42 -11.87 -1.86 6.21
C TYR A 42 -11.86 -2.19 4.71
N LEU A 43 -10.68 -2.25 4.09
CA LEU A 43 -10.45 -2.50 2.67
C LEU A 43 -10.93 -3.88 2.19
N LYS A 44 -10.76 -4.93 3.01
CA LYS A 44 -11.15 -6.30 2.68
C LYS A 44 -12.65 -6.50 2.41
N LYS A 45 -13.48 -5.48 2.68
CA LYS A 45 -14.91 -5.49 2.37
C LYS A 45 -15.18 -5.23 0.90
N GLU A 46 -14.28 -4.52 0.23
CA GLU A 46 -14.42 -4.05 -1.15
C GLU A 46 -13.44 -4.74 -2.11
N ILE A 47 -12.26 -5.12 -1.62
CA ILE A 47 -11.17 -5.68 -2.44
C ILE A 47 -10.69 -7.01 -1.88
N ASP A 48 -10.54 -8.01 -2.74
CA ASP A 48 -9.87 -9.27 -2.41
C ASP A 48 -8.37 -9.03 -2.26
N LEU A 49 -7.85 -9.36 -1.09
CA LEU A 49 -6.48 -9.08 -0.69
C LEU A 49 -5.95 -10.21 0.20
N GLU A 50 -4.63 -10.31 0.26
CA GLU A 50 -3.94 -11.21 1.16
C GLU A 50 -2.66 -10.58 1.69
N PHE A 51 -2.23 -11.03 2.88
CA PHE A 51 -0.92 -10.67 3.38
C PHE A 51 0.12 -11.54 2.66
N TYR A 52 1.21 -10.93 2.18
CA TYR A 52 2.31 -11.68 1.57
C TYR A 52 2.86 -12.76 2.52
N GLN A 53 2.94 -12.42 3.81
CA GLN A 53 3.19 -13.37 4.88
C GLN A 53 2.28 -13.05 6.06
N GLN A 54 1.86 -14.09 6.80
CA GLN A 54 0.98 -13.89 7.96
C GLN A 54 1.62 -12.92 8.96
N PRO A 55 0.85 -11.93 9.48
CA PRO A 55 1.34 -11.01 10.48
C PRO A 55 1.85 -11.76 11.72
N LYS A 56 3.09 -11.50 12.11
CA LYS A 56 3.69 -12.08 13.33
C LYS A 56 3.46 -11.20 14.56
N GLY A 57 3.16 -9.93 14.34
CA GLY A 57 2.84 -9.00 15.41
C GLY A 57 2.36 -7.66 14.87
N PHE A 58 1.87 -6.85 15.80
CA PHE A 58 1.41 -5.50 15.52
C PHE A 58 2.17 -4.52 16.38
N TRP A 59 2.50 -3.38 15.81
CA TRP A 59 3.12 -2.31 16.56
C TRP A 59 2.22 -1.08 16.53
N GLU A 60 2.16 -0.40 17.66
CA GLU A 60 1.37 0.81 17.83
C GLU A 60 2.29 2.02 17.70
N GLN A 61 2.02 2.87 16.71
CA GLN A 61 2.72 4.14 16.57
C GLN A 61 2.09 5.19 17.49
N ARG A 62 2.91 5.90 18.26
CA ARG A 62 2.46 7.02 19.11
C ARG A 62 2.58 8.38 18.43
N SER A 63 2.60 8.40 17.10
CA SER A 63 2.64 9.64 16.31
C SER A 63 1.22 10.15 16.05
N ILE A 64 1.13 11.42 15.65
CA ILE A 64 -0.09 11.97 15.05
C ILE A 64 -0.25 11.56 13.57
N ASP A 65 0.83 11.09 12.95
CA ASP A 65 0.82 10.59 11.58
C ASP A 65 0.09 9.25 11.50
N TRP A 66 -0.62 9.06 10.41
CA TRP A 66 -1.22 7.79 10.07
C TRP A 66 -0.29 6.99 9.18
N LEU A 67 0.01 5.76 9.61
CA LEU A 67 0.86 4.85 8.86
C LEU A 67 0.02 3.79 8.16
N GLY A 68 -0.19 4.00 6.87
CA GLY A 68 -0.87 3.09 5.98
C GLY A 68 -0.05 1.85 5.60
N PRO A 69 -0.68 0.92 4.87
CA PRO A 69 -0.04 -0.31 4.41
C PRO A 69 1.07 -0.03 3.39
N THR A 70 1.96 -1.01 3.26
CA THR A 70 2.70 -1.21 2.01
C THR A 70 1.86 -2.11 1.09
N LEU A 71 1.49 -1.61 -0.08
CA LEU A 71 0.67 -2.34 -1.05
C LEU A 71 1.52 -2.80 -2.23
N PHE A 72 1.36 -4.05 -2.66
CA PHE A 72 2.01 -4.59 -3.83
C PHE A 72 0.99 -4.95 -4.91
N LEU A 73 1.17 -4.35 -6.08
CA LEU A 73 0.29 -4.42 -7.24
C LEU A 73 1.06 -4.97 -8.45
N THR A 74 0.43 -5.88 -9.19
CA THR A 74 0.98 -6.37 -10.45
C THR A 74 0.23 -5.80 -11.65
N GLY A 75 0.92 -5.67 -12.79
CA GLY A 75 0.28 -5.23 -14.03
C GLY A 75 -0.87 -6.16 -14.46
N LYS A 76 -0.69 -7.48 -14.27
CA LYS A 76 -1.73 -8.47 -14.52
C LYS A 76 -2.98 -8.22 -13.65
N LEU A 77 -2.81 -7.98 -12.35
CA LEU A 77 -3.92 -7.71 -11.44
C LEU A 77 -4.71 -6.46 -11.87
N LEU A 78 -4.01 -5.41 -12.28
CA LEU A 78 -4.62 -4.15 -12.74
C LEU A 78 -5.32 -4.32 -14.09
N TYR A 79 -4.73 -5.10 -15.01
CA TYR A 79 -5.35 -5.41 -16.29
C TYR A 79 -6.63 -6.25 -16.12
N ASP A 80 -6.58 -7.26 -15.26
CA ASP A 80 -7.72 -8.15 -14.99
C ASP A 80 -8.82 -7.41 -14.19
N ASN A 81 -8.49 -6.32 -13.47
CA ASN A 81 -9.41 -5.54 -12.63
C ASN A 81 -9.23 -4.04 -12.87
N PRO A 82 -9.78 -3.47 -13.97
CA PRO A 82 -9.52 -2.09 -14.37
C PRO A 82 -10.00 -1.04 -13.34
N ASP A 83 -11.01 -1.37 -12.54
CA ASP A 83 -11.53 -0.48 -11.49
C ASP A 83 -10.80 -0.61 -10.15
N LEU A 84 -9.84 -1.54 -10.02
CA LEU A 84 -9.17 -1.83 -8.74
C LEU A 84 -8.53 -0.57 -8.12
N LEU A 85 -7.85 0.24 -8.93
CA LEU A 85 -7.23 1.47 -8.45
C LEU A 85 -8.27 2.51 -8.01
N ASN A 86 -9.37 2.65 -8.75
CA ASN A 86 -10.46 3.56 -8.37
C ASN A 86 -11.01 3.16 -7.00
N ILE A 87 -11.40 1.89 -6.85
CA ILE A 87 -11.96 1.36 -5.60
C ILE A 87 -10.95 1.49 -4.45
N LEU A 88 -9.69 1.09 -4.66
CA LEU A 88 -8.65 1.14 -3.63
C LEU A 88 -8.46 2.56 -3.09
N PHE A 89 -8.30 3.54 -3.97
CA PHE A 89 -8.03 4.92 -3.58
C PHE A 89 -9.27 5.65 -3.06
N ASP A 90 -10.48 5.26 -3.49
CA ASP A 90 -11.74 5.76 -2.93
C ASP A 90 -11.95 5.26 -1.49
N VAL A 91 -11.70 3.97 -1.25
CA VAL A 91 -11.79 3.35 0.08
C VAL A 91 -10.73 3.92 1.01
N LEU A 92 -9.51 4.12 0.52
CA LEU A 92 -8.42 4.77 1.25
C LEU A 92 -8.77 6.21 1.62
N SER A 93 -9.23 7.00 0.66
CA SER A 93 -9.65 8.38 0.88
C SER A 93 -10.78 8.49 1.89
N SER A 94 -11.77 7.60 1.79
CA SER A 94 -12.93 7.55 2.70
C SER A 94 -12.49 7.16 4.11
N TYR A 95 -11.69 6.10 4.24
CA TYR A 95 -11.14 5.68 5.52
C TYR A 95 -10.38 6.81 6.21
N ILE A 96 -9.52 7.51 5.45
CA ILE A 96 -8.71 8.61 5.98
C ILE A 96 -9.61 9.75 6.46
N LYS A 97 -10.58 10.18 5.65
CA LYS A 97 -11.52 11.26 6.01
C LYS A 97 -12.37 10.94 7.24
N GLU A 98 -12.74 9.67 7.44
CA GLU A 98 -13.60 9.23 8.54
C GLU A 98 -12.84 8.93 9.83
N LYS A 99 -11.65 8.31 9.72
CA LYS A 99 -10.94 7.72 10.86
C LYS A 99 -9.79 8.56 11.36
N LEU A 100 -9.19 9.40 10.52
CA LEU A 100 -8.12 10.27 10.97
C LEU A 100 -8.71 11.57 11.49
N PRO A 101 -8.35 11.98 12.72
CA PRO A 101 -8.76 13.28 13.22
C PRO A 101 -8.11 14.36 12.36
N LYS A 102 -8.89 15.39 11.96
CA LYS A 102 -8.41 16.58 11.24
C LYS A 102 -7.54 17.44 12.15
N ARG A 103 -6.36 16.94 12.49
CA ARG A 103 -5.36 17.66 13.28
C ARG A 103 -4.44 18.37 12.30
N ASP A 104 -4.20 19.64 12.54
CA ASP A 104 -3.23 20.40 11.76
C ASP A 104 -1.86 19.70 11.87
N GLY A 105 -1.25 19.40 10.73
CA GLY A 105 0.08 18.76 10.64
C GLY A 105 0.12 17.23 10.67
N SER A 106 -1.00 16.50 10.76
CA SER A 106 -0.97 15.02 10.61
C SER A 106 -0.65 14.61 9.18
N LYS A 107 0.29 13.68 8.99
CA LYS A 107 0.65 13.17 7.67
C LYS A 107 0.15 11.74 7.44
N ILE A 108 -0.09 11.43 6.19
CA ILE A 108 -0.40 10.11 5.66
C ILE A 108 0.90 9.54 5.12
N LYS A 109 1.26 8.33 5.56
CA LYS A 109 2.43 7.59 5.06
C LYS A 109 1.96 6.30 4.40
N ILE A 110 2.25 6.14 3.11
CA ILE A 110 1.83 4.97 2.32
C ILE A 110 2.98 4.57 1.41
N ASN A 111 3.20 3.26 1.30
CA ASN A 111 4.13 2.70 0.33
C ASN A 111 3.37 1.89 -0.70
N VAL A 112 3.63 2.13 -1.99
CA VAL A 112 3.06 1.34 -3.07
C VAL A 112 4.18 0.80 -3.95
N ILE A 113 4.17 -0.51 -4.15
CA ILE A 113 5.10 -1.22 -5.02
C ILE A 113 4.31 -1.77 -6.20
N CYS A 114 4.74 -1.41 -7.40
CA CYS A 114 4.11 -1.77 -8.65
C CYS A 114 5.10 -2.53 -9.52
N LYS A 115 4.69 -3.68 -10.08
CA LYS A 115 5.52 -4.48 -10.97
C LYS A 115 4.73 -4.95 -12.20
N LYS A 116 5.17 -4.55 -13.40
CA LYS A 116 4.49 -4.89 -14.66
C LYS A 116 4.67 -6.34 -15.05
N ASP A 117 5.90 -6.82 -15.03
CA ASP A 117 6.28 -8.21 -15.25
C ASP A 117 7.54 -8.54 -14.44
N GLU A 118 8.00 -9.80 -14.47
CA GLU A 118 9.14 -10.27 -13.67
C GLU A 118 10.45 -9.54 -13.99
N ASN A 119 10.62 -9.06 -15.24
CA ASN A 119 11.86 -8.55 -15.81
C ASN A 119 11.88 -7.02 -15.98
N THR A 120 10.75 -6.36 -15.73
CA THR A 120 10.61 -4.91 -15.80
C THR A 120 10.97 -4.27 -14.47
N LYS A 121 11.41 -3.01 -14.55
CA LYS A 121 11.68 -2.19 -13.37
C LYS A 121 10.42 -2.09 -12.51
N SER A 122 10.55 -2.35 -11.23
CA SER A 122 9.53 -2.03 -10.24
C SER A 122 9.45 -0.52 -10.05
N MET A 123 8.23 -0.01 -9.88
CA MET A 123 8.00 1.33 -9.38
C MET A 123 7.69 1.23 -7.89
N GLU A 124 8.44 1.97 -7.08
CA GLU A 124 8.18 2.10 -5.65
C GLU A 124 7.85 3.56 -5.35
N ILE A 125 6.69 3.77 -4.73
CA ILE A 125 6.22 5.08 -4.30
C ILE A 125 6.21 5.07 -2.78
N ASN A 126 7.06 5.89 -2.18
CA ASN A 126 7.08 6.14 -0.74
C ASN A 126 6.50 7.54 -0.52
N TYR A 127 5.24 7.61 -0.11
CA TYR A 127 4.51 8.87 0.06
C TYR A 127 4.45 9.27 1.53
N GLU A 128 4.72 10.54 1.81
CA GLU A 128 4.47 11.18 3.10
C GLU A 128 3.89 12.59 2.86
N GLY A 129 2.61 12.80 3.20
CA GLY A 129 1.96 14.09 2.95
C GLY A 129 0.50 14.15 3.38
N ASP A 130 -0.30 14.98 2.72
CA ASP A 130 -1.72 15.14 2.99
C ASP A 130 -2.58 14.21 2.13
N ILE A 131 -3.92 14.31 2.25
CA ILE A 131 -4.82 13.44 1.51
C ILE A 131 -4.83 13.71 0.00
N LYS A 132 -4.39 14.89 -0.45
CA LYS A 132 -4.44 15.25 -1.87
C LYS A 132 -3.41 14.48 -2.69
N GLY A 133 -2.28 14.10 -2.09
CA GLY A 133 -1.28 13.30 -2.79
C GLY A 133 -1.75 11.89 -3.14
N LEU A 134 -2.87 11.41 -2.60
CA LEU A 134 -3.47 10.14 -3.02
C LEU A 134 -3.82 10.12 -4.52
N ASP A 135 -4.31 11.24 -5.06
CA ASP A 135 -4.63 11.39 -6.48
C ASP A 135 -3.36 11.35 -7.34
N GLU A 136 -2.25 11.90 -6.83
CA GLU A 136 -0.95 11.88 -7.49
C GLU A 136 -0.37 10.46 -7.55
N ILE A 137 -0.45 9.71 -6.44
CA ILE A 137 -0.01 8.30 -6.38
C ILE A 137 -0.81 7.48 -7.39
N LYS A 138 -2.14 7.60 -7.39
CA LYS A 138 -3.02 6.88 -8.33
C LYS A 138 -2.65 7.19 -9.78
N SER A 139 -2.49 8.48 -10.12
CA SER A 139 -2.10 8.92 -11.46
C SER A 139 -0.75 8.37 -11.88
N ALA A 140 0.23 8.35 -10.95
CA ALA A 140 1.56 7.84 -11.23
C ALA A 140 1.55 6.32 -11.50
N ILE A 141 0.72 5.56 -10.79
CA ILE A 141 0.50 4.13 -11.05
C ILE A 141 -0.14 3.95 -12.43
N GLU A 142 -1.22 4.67 -12.74
CA GLU A 142 -1.90 4.57 -14.03
C GLU A 142 -0.97 4.86 -15.21
N LEU A 143 -0.05 5.82 -15.08
CA LEU A 143 0.94 6.14 -16.12
C LEU A 143 1.92 4.99 -16.40
N VAL A 144 2.26 4.18 -15.38
CA VAL A 144 3.16 3.03 -15.55
C VAL A 144 2.48 1.85 -16.24
N PHE A 145 1.15 1.73 -16.09
CA PHE A 145 0.37 0.62 -16.62
C PHE A 145 -0.50 0.96 -17.84
N LYS A 146 -0.58 2.24 -18.23
CA LYS A 146 -1.06 2.67 -19.55
C LYS A 146 0.00 2.35 -20.59
N ASP A 147 -0.14 1.23 -21.28
CA ASP A 147 0.48 0.98 -22.59
C ASP A 147 -0.20 1.85 -23.68
#